data_AF-A0A0M3V6C5-F1
#
_entry.id   AF-A0A0M3V6C5-F1
#
_cell.length_a   1.000
_cell.length_b   1.000
_cell.length_c   1.000
_cell.angle_alpha   90.00
_cell.angle_beta   90.00
_cell.angle_gamma   90.00
#
_symmetry.space_group_name_H-M   'P 1'
#
loop_
_entity.id
_entity.type
_entity.pdbx_description
1 polymer ?
#
loop_
_entity_poly.entity_id
_entity_poly.type
_entity_poly.pdbx_seq_one_letter_code
_entity_poly.pdbx_strand_id
1 'polypeptide(L)'
;MQSNTIKPQFLVKLDRPFILAALIIPLIHIGLGYVGLSMTFVGGASAFWPSLGVFVAAMLLIGYRVWPILFVSDFIVSYIIYFKSNLLISSIIPAVNLITPFIATFFNSAIY
;
A
#
# COMPACT_ATOMS: atom_id res chain seq x y z
N MET A 1 -17.00 -32.98 -19.43
CA MET A 1 -17.20 -31.71 -18.70
C MET A 1 -15.95 -31.47 -17.86
N GLN A 2 -15.05 -30.61 -18.36
CA GLN A 2 -13.76 -30.33 -17.72
C GLN A 2 -14.01 -29.32 -16.60
N SER A 3 -13.99 -29.81 -15.37
CA SER A 3 -14.08 -29.01 -14.15
C SER A 3 -12.85 -28.10 -14.08
N ASN A 4 -13.00 -26.87 -14.59
CA ASN A 4 -12.04 -25.79 -14.37
C ASN A 4 -12.08 -25.45 -12.88
N THR A 5 -11.22 -26.11 -12.11
CA THR A 5 -11.02 -25.80 -10.69
C THR A 5 -10.40 -24.41 -10.59
N ILE A 6 -11.24 -23.39 -10.44
CA ILE A 6 -10.83 -22.04 -10.06
C ILE A 6 -10.28 -22.16 -8.64
N LYS A 7 -8.97 -22.42 -8.49
CA LYS A 7 -8.31 -22.37 -7.19
C LYS A 7 -8.35 -20.91 -6.73
N PRO A 8 -9.02 -20.58 -5.61
CA PRO A 8 -8.95 -19.24 -5.07
C PRO A 8 -7.51 -19.01 -4.60
N GLN A 9 -6.71 -18.30 -5.40
CA GLN A 9 -5.31 -17.96 -5.10
C GLN A 9 -5.22 -16.84 -4.04
N PHE A 10 -6.12 -16.86 -3.06
CA PHE A 10 -6.18 -15.90 -1.94
C PHE A 10 -5.16 -16.23 -0.84
N LEU A 11 -4.53 -17.40 -0.90
CA LEU A 11 -3.46 -17.74 0.03
C LEU A 11 -2.24 -16.90 -0.31
N VAL A 12 -1.81 -16.08 0.66
CA VAL A 12 -0.55 -15.33 0.66
C VAL A 12 0.58 -16.31 0.34
N LYS A 13 0.89 -16.44 -0.93
CA LYS A 13 1.95 -17.33 -1.39
C LYS A 13 3.25 -16.60 -1.13
N LEU A 14 4.05 -17.13 -0.20
CA LEU A 14 5.32 -16.57 0.22
C LEU A 14 6.39 -16.82 -0.86
N ASP A 15 6.18 -16.22 -2.03
CA ASP A 15 7.11 -16.28 -3.14
C ASP A 15 8.23 -15.24 -2.93
N ARG A 16 9.41 -15.46 -3.53
CA ARG A 16 10.54 -14.50 -3.53
C ARG A 16 10.14 -13.03 -3.79
N PRO A 17 9.31 -12.70 -4.80
CA PRO A 17 8.86 -11.32 -5.02
C PRO A 17 8.05 -10.74 -3.87
N PHE A 18 7.29 -11.55 -3.13
CA PHE A 18 6.52 -11.10 -1.98
C PHE A 18 7.42 -10.74 -0.79
N ILE A 19 8.45 -11.54 -0.53
CA ILE A 19 9.45 -11.26 0.52
C ILE A 19 10.24 -9.98 0.19
N LEU A 20 10.66 -9.83 -1.08
CA LEU A 20 11.34 -8.63 -1.54
C LEU A 20 10.44 -7.39 -1.38
N ALA A 21 9.17 -7.49 -1.75
CA ALA A 21 8.20 -6.42 -1.56
C ALA A 21 8.00 -6.06 -0.09
N ALA A 22 7.91 -7.06 0.79
CA ALA A 22 7.78 -6.87 2.23
C ALA A 22 8.96 -6.14 2.86
N LEU A 23 10.17 -6.25 2.29
CA LEU A 23 11.36 -5.55 2.77
C LEU A 23 11.50 -4.16 2.12
N ILE A 24 11.37 -4.10 0.80
CA ILE A 24 11.68 -2.91 0.00
C ILE A 24 10.59 -1.84 0.15
N ILE A 25 9.30 -2.23 0.15
CA ILE A 25 8.20 -1.27 0.18
C ILE A 25 8.23 -0.44 1.47
N PRO A 26 8.32 -1.01 2.68
CA PRO A 26 8.36 -0.19 3.89
C PRO A 26 9.56 0.76 3.93
N LEU A 27 10.74 0.30 3.49
CA LEU A 27 11.97 1.10 3.44
C LEU A 27 11.78 2.34 2.54
N ILE A 28 11.26 2.11 1.33
CA ILE A 28 10.95 3.17 0.38
C ILE A 28 9.84 4.08 0.94
N HIS A 29 8.81 3.51 1.55
CA HIS A 29 7.67 4.23 2.13
C HIS A 29 8.08 5.17 3.25
N ILE A 30 9.03 4.78 4.09
CA ILE A 30 9.59 5.64 5.14
C ILE A 30 10.30 6.85 4.53
N GLY A 31 11.14 6.63 3.51
CA GLY A 31 11.82 7.72 2.80
C GLY A 31 10.83 8.69 2.17
N LEU A 32 9.80 8.17 1.49
CA LEU A 32 8.70 8.95 0.92
C LEU A 32 7.87 9.67 1.99
N GLY A 33 7.72 9.06 3.17
CA GLY A 33 7.07 9.64 4.32
C GLY A 33 7.74 10.92 4.77
N TYR A 34 9.08 10.97 4.82
CA TYR A 34 9.84 12.18 5.13
C TYR A 34 9.77 13.24 4.03
N VAL A 35 9.76 12.82 2.75
CA VAL A 35 9.56 13.73 1.62
C VAL A 35 8.18 14.37 1.68
N GLY A 36 7.14 13.58 1.94
CA GLY A 36 5.77 14.07 2.12
C GLY A 36 5.64 14.99 3.35
N LEU A 37 6.35 14.69 4.44
CA LEU A 37 6.37 15.54 5.63
C LEU A 37 6.97 16.92 5.31
N SER A 38 8.01 16.96 4.49
CA SER A 38 8.65 18.21 4.06
C SER A 38 7.74 19.07 3.17
N MET A 39 6.72 18.46 2.55
CA MET A 39 5.73 19.10 1.67
C MET A 39 4.35 19.21 2.33
N THR A 40 4.26 18.95 3.63
CA THR A 40 3.02 18.97 4.39
C THR A 40 2.62 20.40 4.74
N PHE A 41 1.39 20.78 4.40
CA PHE A 41 0.76 22.01 4.85
C PHE A 41 0.23 21.87 6.29
N VAL A 42 -0.13 22.99 6.92
CA VAL A 42 -0.74 23.02 8.26
C VAL A 42 -1.96 22.08 8.28
N GLY A 43 -1.90 21.03 9.09
CA GLY A 43 -2.98 20.03 9.23
C GLY A 43 -2.66 18.62 8.69
N GLY A 44 -1.45 18.37 8.19
CA GLY A 44 -1.05 17.00 7.80
C GLY A 44 -1.35 16.62 6.35
N ALA A 45 -1.87 17.56 5.54
CA ALA A 45 -2.11 17.34 4.11
C ALA A 45 -0.85 17.70 3.30
N SER A 46 -0.32 16.74 2.53
CA SER A 46 0.78 17.00 1.59
C SER A 46 0.24 17.31 0.19
N ALA A 47 0.85 18.29 -0.50
CA ALA A 47 0.55 18.60 -1.90
C ALA A 47 0.78 17.39 -2.82
N PHE A 48 1.78 16.58 -2.49
CA PHE A 48 2.17 15.41 -3.25
C PHE A 48 2.40 14.25 -2.30
N TRP A 49 1.70 13.14 -2.51
CA TRP A 49 1.87 11.91 -1.73
C TRP A 49 2.52 10.84 -2.62
N PRO A 50 3.86 10.84 -2.75
CA PRO A 50 4.55 9.99 -3.72
C PRO A 50 4.41 8.49 -3.39
N SER A 51 4.08 8.17 -2.13
CA SER A 51 3.87 6.81 -1.66
C SER A 51 2.64 6.11 -2.27
N LEU A 52 1.66 6.88 -2.76
CA LEU A 52 0.50 6.33 -3.49
C LEU A 52 0.93 5.67 -4.80
N GLY A 53 1.85 6.29 -5.54
CA GLY A 53 2.37 5.73 -6.80
C GLY A 53 3.12 4.41 -6.57
N VAL A 54 3.88 4.32 -5.48
CA VAL A 54 4.60 3.08 -5.10
C VAL A 54 3.61 1.96 -4.77
N PHE A 55 2.52 2.27 -4.09
CA PHE A 55 1.49 1.29 -3.74
C PHE A 55 0.77 0.74 -4.96
N VAL A 56 0.42 1.62 -5.92
CA VAL A 56 -0.15 1.22 -7.21
C VAL A 56 0.85 0.35 -7.97
N ALA A 57 2.11 0.77 -8.08
CA ALA A 57 3.14 0.00 -8.77
C ALA A 57 3.35 -1.39 -8.13
N ALA A 58 3.38 -1.47 -6.80
CA ALA A 58 3.50 -2.73 -6.08
C ALA A 58 2.31 -3.67 -6.34
N MET A 59 1.08 -3.14 -6.29
CA MET A 59 -0.12 -3.92 -6.61
C MET A 59 -0.14 -4.40 -8.07
N LEU A 60 0.32 -3.58 -9.02
CA LEU A 60 0.38 -3.96 -10.43
C LEU A 60 1.46 -5.02 -10.70
N LEU A 61 2.64 -4.89 -10.09
CA LEU A 61 3.77 -5.80 -10.34
C LEU A 61 3.61 -7.15 -9.64
N ILE A 62 3.04 -7.18 -8.44
CA ILE A 62 3.01 -8.39 -7.59
C ILE A 62 1.58 -8.95 -7.45
N GLY A 63 0.57 -8.16 -7.81
CA GLY A 63 -0.85 -8.50 -7.72
C GLY A 63 -1.48 -8.11 -6.37
N TYR A 64 -2.79 -8.33 -6.23
CA TYR A 64 -3.59 -7.95 -5.04
C TYR A 64 -3.09 -8.53 -3.70
N ARG A 65 -2.28 -9.59 -3.73
CA ARG A 65 -1.73 -10.23 -2.53
C ARG A 65 -0.81 -9.34 -1.68
N VAL A 66 -0.24 -8.25 -2.23
CA VAL A 66 0.62 -7.34 -1.45
C VAL A 66 -0.16 -6.43 -0.50
N TRP A 67 -1.49 -6.42 -0.56
CA TRP A 67 -2.34 -5.57 0.27
C TRP A 67 -1.92 -5.53 1.75
N PRO A 68 -1.65 -6.65 2.45
CA PRO A 68 -1.29 -6.61 3.87
C PRO A 68 0.03 -5.88 4.12
N ILE A 69 1.01 -6.03 3.21
CA ILE A 69 2.31 -5.36 3.29
C ILE A 69 2.12 -3.85 3.18
N LEU A 70 1.29 -3.41 2.23
CA LEU A 70 1.01 -1.99 2.00
C LEU A 70 0.31 -1.37 3.23
N PHE A 71 -0.67 -2.08 3.81
CA PHE A 71 -1.33 -1.65 5.04
C PHE A 71 -0.35 -1.46 6.19
N VAL A 72 0.48 -2.47 6.46
CA VAL A 72 1.45 -2.41 7.56
C VAL A 72 2.48 -1.30 7.32
N SER A 73 2.94 -1.13 6.08
CA SER A 73 3.90 -0.07 5.72
C SER A 73 3.32 1.33 5.96
N ASP A 74 2.10 1.57 5.51
CA ASP A 74 1.43 2.87 5.68
C ASP A 74 1.06 3.14 7.14
N PHE A 75 0.68 2.10 7.89
CA PHE A 75 0.43 2.18 9.33
C PHE A 75 1.69 2.60 10.10
N ILE A 76 2.84 1.97 9.82
CA ILE A 76 4.12 2.29 10.46
C ILE A 76 4.49 3.76 10.19
N VAL A 77 4.39 4.19 8.94
CA VAL A 77 4.71 5.58 8.56
C VAL A 77 3.74 6.57 9.19
N SER A 78 2.44 6.27 9.17
CA SER A 78 1.42 7.11 9.80
C SER A 78 1.65 7.24 11.30
N TYR A 79 1.96 6.14 11.98
CA TYR A 79 2.17 6.10 13.44
C TYR A 79 3.47 6.78 13.88
N ILE A 80 4.56 6.61 13.13
CA ILE A 80 5.88 7.14 13.50
C ILE A 80 6.03 8.61 13.09
N ILE A 81 5.59 8.97 11.89
CA ILE A 81 5.94 10.24 11.25
C ILE A 81 4.84 11.29 11.42
N TYR A 82 3.57 10.94 11.14
CA TYR A 82 2.50 11.92 11.01
C TYR A 82 1.65 12.08 12.28
N PHE A 83 1.21 10.97 12.89
CA PHE A 83 0.23 10.95 13.97
C PHE A 83 0.77 10.24 15.21
N LYS A 84 1.92 10.72 15.68
CA LYS A 84 2.64 10.16 16.83
C LYS A 84 1.68 9.89 18.00
N SER A 85 1.65 8.63 18.44
CA SER A 85 0.83 8.08 19.53
C SER A 85 -0.69 8.09 19.38
N ASN A 86 -1.25 8.39 18.20
CA ASN A 86 -2.68 8.27 17.92
C ASN A 86 -2.97 7.00 17.12
N LEU A 87 -3.20 5.89 17.82
CA LEU A 87 -3.47 4.58 17.21
C LEU A 87 -4.72 4.58 16.31
N LEU A 88 -5.78 5.28 16.71
CA LEU A 88 -7.02 5.38 15.95
C LEU A 88 -6.77 5.99 14.56
N ILE A 89 -6.17 7.18 14.51
CA ILE A 89 -5.89 7.89 13.25
C ILE A 89 -4.88 7.10 12.40
N SER A 90 -3.84 6.56 13.04
CA SER A 90 -2.80 5.77 12.36
C SER A 90 -3.32 4.48 11.75
N SER A 91 -4.48 3.95 12.21
CA SER A 91 -5.13 2.77 11.64
C SER A 91 -6.13 3.13 10.54
N ILE A 92 -6.88 4.23 10.73
CA ILE A 92 -7.90 4.69 9.79
C ILE A 92 -7.26 5.21 8.49
N ILE A 93 -6.18 5.99 8.59
CA ILE A 93 -5.51 6.59 7.42
C ILE A 93 -5.06 5.52 6.41
N PRO A 94 -4.31 4.47 6.80
CA PRO A 94 -3.96 3.35 5.92
C PRO A 94 -5.17 2.65 5.30
N ALA A 95 -6.22 2.41 6.10
CA ALA A 95 -7.41 1.73 5.63
C ALA A 95 -8.09 2.50 4.49
N VAL A 96 -8.16 3.83 4.61
CA VAL A 96 -8.67 4.71 3.56
C VAL A 96 -7.69 4.80 2.38
N ASN A 97 -6.39 4.94 2.65
CA ASN A 97 -5.36 5.07 1.62
C ASN A 97 -5.26 3.86 0.69
N LEU A 98 -5.63 2.67 1.17
CA LEU A 98 -5.63 1.43 0.40
C LEU A 98 -6.78 1.31 -0.61
N ILE A 99 -7.85 2.09 -0.44
CA ILE A 99 -8.98 2.10 -1.37
C ILE A 99 -8.51 2.61 -2.75
N THR A 100 -7.70 3.65 -2.77
CA THR A 100 -7.20 4.28 -4.01
C THR A 100 -6.38 3.34 -4.90
N PRO A 101 -5.30 2.68 -4.42
CA PRO A 101 -4.53 1.76 -5.25
C PRO A 101 -5.33 0.51 -5.64
N PHE A 102 -6.28 0.08 -4.81
CA PHE A 102 -7.19 -1.00 -5.18
C PHE A 102 -8.09 -0.61 -6.36
N ILE A 103 -8.73 0.56 -6.30
CA ILE A 103 -9.56 1.08 -7.39
C ILE A 103 -8.70 1.28 -8.65
N ALA A 104 -7.52 1.89 -8.52
CA ALA A 104 -6.63 2.14 -9.65
C ALA A 104 -6.21 0.85 -10.36
N THR A 105 -5.89 -0.21 -9.62
CA THR A 105 -5.54 -1.50 -10.21
C THR A 105 -6.75 -2.23 -10.81
N PHE A 106 -7.93 -2.13 -10.17
CA PHE A 106 -9.17 -2.70 -10.69
C PHE A 106 -9.55 -2.10 -12.05
N PHE A 107 -9.56 -0.76 -12.17
CA PHE A 107 -9.86 -0.10 -13.44
C PHE A 107 -8.84 -0.43 -14.53
N ASN A 108 -7.55 -0.49 -14.19
CA ASN A 108 -6.51 -0.85 -15.17
C ASN A 108 -6.70 -2.29 -15.69
N SER A 109 -7.13 -3.22 -14.83
CA SER A 109 -7.45 -4.60 -15.25
C SER A 109 -8.74 -4.73 -16.06
N ALA A 110 -9.63 -3.72 -16.05
CA ALA A 110 -10.90 -3.74 -16.78
C ALA A 110 -10.83 -3.12 -18.18
N ILE A 111 -9.69 -2.52 -18.54
CA ILE A 111 -9.47 -1.85 -19.84
C ILE A 111 -8.82 -2.78 -20.88
N TYR A 112 -8.37 -3.98 -20.47
CA TYR A 112 -7.86 -5.04 -21.35
C TYR A 112 -8.80 -6.25 -21.32
#